data_AF-A0A9C7QTC0-F1
#
_entry.id   AF-A0A9C7QTC0-F1
#
_cell.length_a   1.000
_cell.length_b   1.000
_cell.length_c   1.000
_cell.angle_alpha   90.00
_cell.angle_beta   90.00
_cell.angle_gamma   90.00
#
_symmetry.space_group_name_H-M   'P 1'
#
loop_
_entity.id
_entity.type
_entity.pdbx_description
1 polymer ?
#
loop_
_entity_poly.entity_id
_entity_poly.type
_entity_poly.pdbx_seq_one_letter_code
_entity_poly.pdbx_strand_id
1 'polypeptide(L)' 'MEFNMYEAFSVTLGEALLEMALEAKSQQMSSIGTEREDFQTGYLSAFHRVITLMQQQADIFDIPLESIGLDKIKESDLV' A
#
# COMPACT_ATOMS: atom_id res chain seq x y z
N MET A 1 15.54 3.88 -24.67
CA MET A 1 15.63 3.60 -23.22
C MET A 1 15.58 2.08 -23.10
N GLU A 2 16.60 1.45 -22.52
CA GLU A 2 16.55 0.01 -22.25
C GLU A 2 15.55 -0.28 -21.13
N PHE A 3 14.90 -1.44 -21.19
CA PHE A 3 13.99 -1.87 -20.15
C PHE A 3 14.78 -2.22 -18.87
N ASN A 4 14.46 -1.54 -17.77
CA ASN A 4 14.99 -1.89 -16.45
C ASN A 4 13.96 -2.73 -15.69
N MET A 5 14.25 -4.03 -15.54
CA MET A 5 13.35 -4.97 -14.87
C MET A 5 13.12 -4.67 -13.39
N TYR A 6 14.10 -4.06 -12.70
CA TYR A 6 13.99 -3.75 -11.27
C TYR A 6 13.10 -2.54 -11.02
N GLU A 7 13.20 -1.52 -11.88
CA GLU A 7 12.29 -0.37 -11.87
C GLU A 7 10.86 -0.84 -12.16
N ALA A 8 10.67 -1.63 -13.22
CA ALA A 8 9.36 -2.18 -13.56
C ALA A 8 8.76 -3.04 -12.44
N PHE A 9 9.57 -3.86 -11.78
CA PHE A 9 9.14 -4.63 -10.61
C PHE A 9 8.72 -3.72 -9.45
N SER A 10 9.52 -2.70 -9.13
CA SER A 10 9.24 -1.81 -8.00
C SER A 10 7.95 -1.01 -8.20
N VAL A 11 7.73 -0.49 -9.41
CA VAL A 11 6.51 0.23 -9.77
C VAL A 11 5.29 -0.69 -9.69
N THR A 12 5.34 -1.84 -10.37
CA THR A 12 4.18 -2.75 -10.43
C THR A 12 3.85 -3.36 -9.07
N LEU A 13 4.86 -3.60 -8.22
CA LEU A 13 4.64 -4.03 -6.84
C LEU A 13 3.95 -2.95 -5.99
N GLY A 14 4.37 -1.68 -6.10
CA GLY A 14 3.73 -0.58 -5.39
C GLY A 14 2.28 -0.38 -5.81
N GLU A 15 2.01 -0.44 -7.12
CA GLU A 15 0.64 -0.37 -7.65
C GLU A 15 -0.23 -1.54 -7.15
N ALA A 16 0.29 -2.76 -7.16
CA ALA A 16 -0.42 -3.93 -6.63
C ALA A 16 -0.71 -3.80 -5.13
N LEU A 17 0.25 -3.31 -4.34
CA LEU A 17 0.06 -3.08 -2.90
C LEU A 17 -1.01 -2.02 -2.63
N LEU A 18 -1.06 -0.95 -3.42
CA LEU A 18 -2.12 0.05 -3.36
C LEU A 18 -3.48 -0.57 -3.66
N GLU A 19 -3.63 -1.34 -4.73
CA GLU A 19 -4.88 -2.01 -5.08
C GLU A 19 -5.36 -2.92 -3.94
N MET A 20 -4.44 -3.72 -3.37
CA MET A 20 -4.75 -4.60 -2.25
C MET A 20 -5.13 -3.83 -0.97
N ALA A 21 -4.48 -2.69 -0.70
CA ALA A 21 -4.80 -1.85 0.45
C ALA A 21 -6.19 -1.20 0.32
N LEU A 22 -6.54 -0.71 -0.88
CA LEU A 22 -7.88 -0.17 -1.16
C LEU A 22 -8.97 -1.24 -1.04
N GLU A 23 -8.70 -2.46 -1.51
CA GLU A 23 -9.60 -3.59 -1.31
C GLU A 23 -9.76 -3.91 0.18
N ALA A 24 -8.65 -3.99 0.93
CA ALA A 24 -8.67 -4.21 2.37
C ALA A 24 -9.48 -3.13 3.10
N LYS A 25 -9.37 -1.87 2.71
CA LYS A 25 -10.15 -0.77 3.27
C LYS A 25 -11.64 -0.97 3.01
N SER A 26 -12.02 -1.33 1.79
CA SER A 26 -13.41 -1.63 1.43
C SER A 26 -13.97 -2.81 2.25
N GLN A 27 -13.19 -3.88 2.40
CA GLN A 27 -13.55 -5.05 3.22
C GLN A 27 -13.69 -4.68 4.71
N GLN A 28 -12.78 -3.86 5.24
CA GLN A 28 -12.85 -3.34 6.61
C GLN A 28 -14.14 -2.53 6.83
N MET A 29 -14.44 -1.58 5.94
CA MET A 29 -15.66 -0.77 6.04
C MET A 29 -16.94 -1.61 5.99
N SER A 30 -16.99 -2.64 5.14
CA SER A 30 -18.15 -3.54 5.05
C SER A 30 -18.26 -4.53 6.22
N SER A 31 -17.22 -4.69 7.02
CA SER A 31 -17.18 -5.62 8.15
C SER A 31 -17.57 -5.00 9.50
N ILE A 32 -17.77 -3.67 9.57
CA ILE A 32 -18.13 -2.96 10.81
C ILE A 32 -19.43 -3.54 11.40
N GLY A 33 -19.39 -3.90 12.68
CA GLY A 33 -20.48 -4.52 13.42
C GLY A 33 -20.67 -6.01 13.15
N THR A 34 -19.76 -6.65 12.39
CA THR A 34 -19.78 -8.09 12.12
C THR A 34 -18.68 -8.82 12.89
N GLU A 35 -18.76 -10.14 12.98
CA GLU A 35 -17.71 -10.98 13.59
C GLU A 35 -16.34 -10.88 12.89
N ARG A 36 -16.28 -10.30 11.68
CA ARG A 36 -15.05 -10.13 10.89
C ARG A 36 -14.35 -8.79 11.10
N GLU A 37 -14.95 -7.87 11.84
CA GLU A 37 -14.43 -6.50 12.03
C GLU A 37 -12.98 -6.49 12.52
N ASP A 38 -12.68 -7.28 13.55
CA ASP A 38 -11.33 -7.37 14.14
C ASP A 38 -10.30 -7.87 13.13
N PHE A 39 -10.66 -8.91 12.38
CA PHE A 39 -9.78 -9.49 11.36
C PHE A 39 -9.50 -8.48 10.25
N GLN A 40 -10.55 -7.84 9.71
CA GLN A 40 -10.40 -6.91 8.58
C GLN A 40 -9.69 -5.61 8.99
N THR A 41 -9.91 -5.15 10.22
CA THR A 41 -9.15 -4.04 10.80
C THR A 41 -7.67 -4.39 10.94
N GLY A 42 -7.35 -5.59 11.44
CA GLY A 42 -5.98 -6.09 11.50
C GLY A 42 -5.35 -6.25 10.11
N TYR A 43 -6.11 -6.72 9.14
CA TYR A 43 -5.66 -6.88 7.75
C TYR A 43 -5.32 -5.55 7.09
N LEU A 44 -6.18 -4.53 7.22
CA LEU A 44 -5.88 -3.16 6.77
C LEU A 44 -4.64 -2.59 7.47
N SER A 45 -4.52 -2.80 8.79
CA SER A 45 -3.37 -2.34 9.58
C SER A 45 -2.04 -2.94 9.10
N ALA A 46 -2.06 -4.17 8.56
CA ALA A 46 -0.87 -4.78 7.97
C ALA A 46 -0.40 -4.03 6.71
N PHE A 47 -1.33 -3.58 5.86
CA PHE A 47 -0.98 -2.75 4.71
C PHE A 47 -0.43 -1.39 5.12
N HIS A 48 -1.04 -0.73 6.12
CA HIS A 48 -0.50 0.50 6.70
C HIS A 48 0.96 0.31 7.08
N ARG A 49 1.26 -0.76 7.84
CA ARG A 49 2.62 -1.04 8.31
C ARG A 49 3.63 -1.24 7.17
N VAL A 50 3.28 -2.02 6.14
CA VAL A 50 4.18 -2.34 5.03
C VAL A 50 4.40 -1.10 4.14
N ILE A 51 3.34 -0.39 3.80
CA ILE A 51 3.40 0.79 2.93
C ILE A 51 4.18 1.91 3.61
N THR A 52 3.92 2.20 4.89
CA THR A 52 4.69 3.19 5.64
C THR A 52 6.17 2.82 5.69
N LEU A 53 6.51 1.53 5.87
CA LEU A 53 7.91 1.09 5.83
C LEU A 53 8.53 1.36 4.45
N MET A 54 7.82 1.07 3.36
CA MET A 54 8.31 1.34 2.00
C MET A 54 8.53 2.84 1.75
N GLN A 55 7.59 3.70 2.17
CA GLN A 55 7.73 5.15 2.08
C GLN A 55 8.94 5.66 2.87
N GLN A 56 9.16 5.14 4.08
CA GLN A 56 10.34 5.47 4.89
C GLN A 56 11.65 5.01 4.24
N GLN A 57 11.67 3.83 3.60
CA GLN A 57 12.84 3.40 2.84
C GLN A 57 13.08 4.29 1.62
N ALA A 58 12.02 4.67 0.89
CA ALA A 58 12.14 5.57 -0.26
C ALA A 58 12.74 6.92 0.15
N ASP A 59 12.30 7.49 1.28
CA ASP A 59 12.83 8.73 1.85
C ASP A 59 14.34 8.64 2.16
N ILE A 60 14.80 7.52 2.74
CA ILE A 60 16.23 7.30 3.05
C ILE A 60 17.11 7.34 1.78
N PHE A 61 16.59 6.91 0.64
CA PHE A 61 17.32 6.84 -0.63
C PHE A 61 16.97 7.99 -1.59
N ASP A 62 16.22 9.00 -1.12
CA ASP A 62 15.71 10.10 -1.95
C ASP A 62 14.96 9.61 -3.20
N ILE A 63 14.24 8.49 -3.09
CA ILE A 63 13.45 7.89 -4.18
C ILE A 63 12.06 8.56 -4.21
N PRO A 64 11.66 9.22 -5.31
CA PRO A 64 10.31 9.75 -5.46
C PRO A 64 9.27 8.63 -5.42
N LEU A 65 8.16 8.82 -4.70
CA LEU A 65 7.11 7.79 -4.56
C LEU A 65 6.47 7.42 -5.90
N GLU A 66 6.44 8.35 -6.86
CA GLU A 66 5.95 8.11 -8.23
C GLU A 66 6.80 7.07 -8.95
N SER A 67 8.09 6.97 -8.59
CA SER A 67 9.04 6.02 -9.19
C SER A 67 8.87 4.59 -8.67
N ILE A 68 8.06 4.40 -7.64
CA ILE A 68 7.76 3.09 -7.03
C ILE A 68 6.25 2.84 -6.90
N GLY A 69 5.41 3.63 -7.60
CA GLY A 69 3.96 3.40 -7.64
C GLY A 69 3.21 3.65 -6.33
N LEU A 70 3.77 4.45 -5.41
CA LEU A 70 3.16 4.75 -4.09
C LEU A 70 2.64 6.18 -3.95
N ASP A 71 2.80 7.04 -4.96
CA ASP A 71 2.35 8.45 -4.97
C ASP A 71 0.83 8.60 -4.87
N LYS A 72 0.08 7.57 -5.29
CA LYS A 72 -1.38 7.55 -5.29
C LYS A 72 -1.99 7.19 -3.93
N ILE A 73 -1.20 6.65 -2.99
CA ILE A 73 -1.67 6.29 -1.65
C ILE A 73 -1.78 7.54 -0.79
N LYS A 74 -2.96 7.74 -0.18
CA LYS A 74 -3.16 8.73 0.88
C LYS A 74 -3.18 8.02 2.23
N GLU A 75 -2.76 8.72 3.28
CA GLU A 75 -2.84 8.19 4.65
C GLU A 75 -4.27 7.72 4.97
N SER A 76 -5.29 8.45 4.52
CA SER A 76 -6.71 8.09 4.69
C SER A 76 -7.12 6.75 4.07
N ASP A 77 -6.35 6.24 3.11
CA ASP A 77 -6.62 4.95 2.48
C ASP A 77 -6.19 3.78 3.38
N LEU A 78 -5.41 4.07 4.42
CA LEU A 78 -4.79 3.10 5.32
C LEU A 78 -5.31 3.16 6.77
N VAL A 79 -6.26 4.07 7.07
CA VAL A 79 -6.89 4.23 8.40
C VAL A 79 -8.40 4.13 8.31
#